data_AF-F6XHL9-F1
#
_entry.id   AF-F6XHL9-F1
#
_cell.length_a   1.000
_cell.length_b   1.000
_cell.length_c   1.000
_cell.angle_alpha   90.00
_cell.angle_beta   90.00
_cell.angle_gamma   90.00
#
_symmetry.space_group_name_H-M   'P 1'
#
loop_
_entity.id
_entity.type
_entity.pdbx_description
1 polymer ?
#
loop_
_entity_poly.entity_id
_entity_poly.type
_entity_poly.pdbx_seq_one_letter_code
_entity_poly.pdbx_strand_id
1 'polypeptide(L)'
;MAMKYKSSDSRKVPAQPPQWNQFLICSVCENEFNRTDRCPISLGCGHTVCRGCLGDLKHPQCQFDQNSITCDISDLPVNSALLLLVPEEESHKGSVEMRGVSQKGKENFHPGNIAQCVKLYDKSKKHIEELALLLRPNKGNELSRPMQRKLVALINCQLVEEEGRKRALRAGRALGERSATELILLHQNPTTLSASLWAAVRARGCQFLGPAMQE
;
A
#
# COMPACT_ATOMS: atom_id res chain seq x y z
N MET A 1 -5.24 -16.85 -37.67
CA MET A 1 -4.15 -15.86 -37.55
C MET A 1 -4.77 -14.48 -37.61
N ALA A 2 -5.32 -13.98 -36.49
CA ALA A 2 -6.07 -12.72 -36.46
C ALA A 2 -5.19 -11.63 -35.85
N MET A 3 -4.65 -10.77 -36.70
CA MET A 3 -3.96 -9.55 -36.30
C MET A 3 -4.99 -8.58 -35.72
N LYS A 4 -4.96 -8.37 -34.39
CA LYS A 4 -5.70 -7.27 -33.76
C LYS A 4 -4.90 -5.98 -33.96
N TYR A 5 -5.47 -5.08 -34.77
CA TYR A 5 -5.03 -3.71 -34.96
C TYR A 5 -4.89 -2.99 -33.60
N LYS A 6 -3.70 -2.47 -33.31
CA LYS A 6 -3.49 -1.47 -32.24
C LYS A 6 -4.03 -0.13 -32.78
N SER A 7 -5.19 0.28 -32.27
CA SER A 7 -5.72 1.63 -32.51
C SER A 7 -4.82 2.68 -31.88
N SER A 8 -4.34 3.60 -32.70
CA SER A 8 -3.57 4.78 -32.34
C SER A 8 -4.54 5.95 -32.08
N ASP A 9 -4.99 6.10 -30.84
CA ASP A 9 -5.58 7.35 -30.36
C ASP A 9 -5.10 7.55 -28.92
N SER A 10 -4.44 8.68 -28.63
CA SER A 10 -3.77 8.91 -27.35
C SER A 10 -4.19 10.23 -26.70
N ARG A 11 -5.50 10.47 -26.64
CA ARG A 11 -6.07 11.18 -25.49
C ARG A 11 -6.14 10.19 -24.32
N LYS A 12 -5.04 10.10 -23.54
CA LYS A 12 -4.89 9.14 -22.43
C LYS A 12 -5.82 9.50 -21.27
N VAL A 13 -6.98 8.85 -21.22
CA VAL A 13 -7.76 8.71 -19.99
C VAL A 13 -6.91 7.95 -18.98
N PRO A 14 -6.83 8.37 -17.70
CA PRO A 14 -6.14 7.59 -16.68
C PRO A 14 -6.69 6.16 -16.63
N ALA A 15 -5.81 5.17 -16.55
CA ALA A 15 -6.24 3.78 -16.35
C ALA A 15 -7.00 3.67 -15.02
N GLN A 16 -8.00 2.80 -14.95
CA GLN A 16 -8.75 2.58 -13.69
C GLN A 16 -7.77 2.18 -12.59
N PRO A 17 -7.88 2.78 -11.38
CA PRO A 17 -6.98 2.45 -10.28
C PRO A 17 -7.17 0.98 -9.89
N PRO A 18 -6.09 0.28 -9.52
CA PRO A 18 -6.19 -1.12 -9.16
C PRO A 18 -7.06 -1.36 -7.94
N GLN A 19 -7.76 -2.49 -7.94
CA GLN A 19 -8.52 -2.92 -6.78
C GLN A 19 -7.56 -3.31 -5.65
N TRP A 20 -7.86 -2.89 -4.42
CA TRP A 20 -6.96 -3.11 -3.28
C TRP A 20 -6.73 -4.59 -2.94
N ASN A 21 -7.62 -5.48 -3.36
CA ASN A 21 -7.55 -6.94 -3.15
C ASN A 21 -6.71 -7.67 -4.22
N GLN A 22 -6.28 -6.99 -5.28
CA GLN A 22 -5.42 -7.53 -6.33
C GLN A 22 -3.97 -6.98 -6.21
N PHE A 23 -3.51 -6.77 -4.97
CA PHE A 23 -2.25 -6.11 -4.66
C PHE A 23 -0.99 -6.92 -4.99
N LEU A 24 -1.14 -8.18 -5.41
CA LEU A 24 -0.06 -9.06 -5.87
C LEU A 24 0.05 -9.14 -7.41
N ILE A 25 -0.77 -8.40 -8.13
CA ILE A 25 -0.83 -8.40 -9.60
C ILE A 25 -0.37 -7.03 -10.12
N CYS A 26 0.46 -7.03 -11.16
CA CYS A 26 0.81 -5.81 -11.87
C CYS A 26 -0.41 -5.31 -12.65
N SER A 27 -0.85 -4.09 -12.36
CA SER A 27 -2.07 -3.52 -12.96
C SER A 27 -1.90 -3.01 -14.40
N VAL A 28 -0.71 -3.21 -15.00
CA VAL A 28 -0.40 -2.86 -16.40
C VAL A 28 -0.38 -4.11 -17.28
N CYS A 29 0.35 -5.16 -16.87
CA CYS A 29 0.40 -6.42 -17.62
C CYS A 29 -0.56 -7.50 -17.11
N GLU A 30 -1.31 -7.24 -16.03
CA GLU A 30 -2.27 -8.15 -15.41
C GLU A 30 -1.70 -9.51 -14.96
N ASN A 31 -0.37 -9.58 -14.83
CA ASN A 31 0.33 -10.78 -14.37
C ASN A 31 0.77 -10.62 -12.90
N GLU A 32 0.82 -11.75 -12.19
CA GLU A 32 1.37 -11.81 -10.83
C GLU A 32 2.83 -11.33 -10.80
N PHE A 33 3.16 -10.61 -9.72
CA PHE A 33 4.54 -10.23 -9.44
C PHE A 33 5.40 -11.46 -9.22
N ASN A 34 6.67 -11.35 -9.56
CA ASN A 34 7.64 -12.41 -9.32
C ASN A 34 9.01 -11.82 -8.95
N ARG A 35 9.95 -12.72 -8.71
CA ARG A 35 11.32 -12.41 -8.27
C ARG A 35 12.30 -12.09 -9.41
N THR A 36 11.85 -12.12 -10.66
CA THR A 36 12.69 -12.02 -11.85
C THR A 36 12.30 -10.79 -12.69
N ASP A 37 11.55 -10.95 -13.76
CA ASP A 37 11.17 -9.92 -14.73
C ASP A 37 10.03 -9.02 -14.24
N ARG A 38 9.17 -9.55 -13.36
CA ARG A 38 7.99 -8.87 -12.81
C ARG A 38 8.17 -8.46 -11.35
N CYS A 39 9.37 -8.02 -10.99
CA CYS A 39 9.64 -7.45 -9.67
C CYS A 39 8.72 -6.23 -9.40
N PRO A 40 7.99 -6.16 -8.28
CA PRO A 40 7.12 -5.04 -7.96
C PRO A 40 7.94 -3.80 -7.58
N ILE A 41 7.62 -2.64 -8.15
CA ILE A 41 8.22 -1.35 -7.81
C ILE A 41 7.09 -0.39 -7.45
N SER A 42 7.12 0.10 -6.20
CA SER A 42 6.18 1.12 -5.73
C SER A 42 6.67 2.51 -6.15
N LEU A 43 5.75 3.35 -6.61
CA LEU A 43 6.01 4.75 -6.97
C LEU A 43 5.63 5.66 -5.80
N GLY A 44 6.17 6.88 -5.79
CA GLY A 44 5.85 7.90 -4.79
C GLY A 44 4.36 8.14 -4.65
N CYS A 45 3.58 7.95 -5.72
CA CYS A 45 2.12 8.08 -5.73
C CYS A 45 1.35 6.95 -5.00
N GLY A 46 2.03 5.88 -4.60
CA GLY A 46 1.44 4.72 -3.92
C GLY A 46 0.91 3.63 -4.86
N HIS A 47 1.05 3.79 -6.18
CA HIS A 47 0.82 2.71 -7.14
C HIS A 47 2.06 1.83 -7.26
N THR A 48 1.85 0.53 -7.46
CA THR A 48 2.92 -0.45 -7.67
C THR A 48 2.79 -1.07 -9.04
N VAL A 49 3.88 -1.05 -9.81
CA VAL A 49 3.95 -1.58 -11.18
C VAL A 49 5.20 -2.46 -11.29
N CYS A 50 5.18 -3.49 -12.13
CA CYS A 50 6.35 -4.35 -12.28
C CYS A 50 7.47 -3.63 -13.04
N ARG A 51 8.72 -4.03 -12.77
CA ARG A 51 9.92 -3.45 -13.38
C ARG A 51 9.87 -3.42 -14.91
N GLY A 52 9.45 -4.51 -15.55
CA GLY A 52 9.29 -4.57 -17.01
C GLY A 52 8.35 -3.50 -17.54
N CYS A 53 7.13 -3.40 -16.99
CA CYS A 53 6.15 -2.42 -17.43
C CYS A 53 6.56 -0.96 -17.16
N LEU A 54 7.35 -0.70 -16.11
CA LEU A 54 7.92 0.62 -15.90
C LEU A 54 8.99 0.95 -16.95
N GLY A 55 9.82 -0.02 -17.34
CA GLY A 55 10.83 0.17 -18.40
C GLY A 55 10.24 0.53 -19.77
N ASP A 56 9.01 0.07 -20.05
CA ASP A 56 8.29 0.36 -21.30
C ASP A 56 7.50 1.69 -21.28
N LEU A 57 7.61 2.48 -20.21
CA LEU A 57 6.92 3.76 -20.11
C LEU A 57 7.44 4.77 -21.14
N LYS A 58 6.53 5.28 -21.98
CA LYS A 58 6.84 6.36 -22.93
C LYS A 58 7.11 7.71 -22.27
N HIS A 59 6.52 7.94 -21.10
CA HIS A 59 6.67 9.18 -20.33
C HIS A 59 6.87 8.83 -18.85
N PRO A 60 7.66 9.61 -18.10
CA PRO A 60 7.89 9.40 -16.67
C PRO A 60 6.69 9.88 -15.85
N GLN A 61 5.53 9.25 -16.06
CA GLN A 61 4.29 9.54 -15.36
C GLN A 61 3.60 8.23 -15.00
N CYS A 62 2.98 8.19 -13.82
CA CYS A 62 2.14 7.07 -13.42
C CYS A 62 0.94 6.92 -14.37
N GLN A 63 0.66 5.70 -14.83
CA GLN A 63 -0.42 5.44 -15.78
C GLN A 63 -1.84 5.58 -15.18
N PHE A 64 -1.96 5.62 -13.85
CA PHE A 64 -3.24 5.62 -13.13
C PHE A 64 -3.66 7.01 -12.66
N ASP A 65 -2.72 7.84 -12.22
CA ASP A 65 -3.01 9.17 -11.66
C ASP A 65 -2.21 10.30 -12.30
N GLN A 66 -1.38 9.99 -13.31
CA GLN A 66 -0.57 10.94 -14.07
C GLN A 66 0.44 11.73 -13.23
N ASN A 67 0.68 11.34 -11.98
CA ASN A 67 1.74 11.93 -11.16
C ASN A 67 3.10 11.69 -11.82
N SER A 68 3.93 12.73 -11.84
CA SER A 68 5.29 12.64 -12.39
C SER A 68 6.15 11.69 -11.57
N ILE A 69 6.89 10.83 -12.26
CA ILE A 69 7.91 9.96 -11.69
C ILE A 69 9.22 10.75 -11.74
N THR A 70 9.63 11.31 -10.61
CA THR A 70 10.74 12.26 -10.53
C THR A 70 12.12 11.59 -10.41
N CYS A 71 12.14 10.29 -10.14
CA CYS A 71 13.35 9.48 -10.01
C CYS A 71 13.50 8.50 -11.18
N ASP A 72 14.73 8.04 -11.41
CA ASP A 72 14.97 6.97 -12.36
C ASP A 72 14.42 5.66 -11.81
N ILE A 73 13.73 4.87 -12.65
CA ILE A 73 13.17 3.58 -12.28
C ILE A 73 14.25 2.62 -11.77
N SER A 74 15.47 2.73 -12.31
CA SER A 74 16.62 1.92 -11.88
C SER A 74 17.09 2.24 -10.46
N ASP A 75 16.79 3.45 -9.95
CA ASP A 75 17.11 3.88 -8.59
C ASP A 75 16.05 3.46 -7.56
N LEU A 76 14.86 3.04 -8.01
CA LEU A 76 13.78 2.62 -7.12
C LEU A 76 13.99 1.18 -6.61
N PRO A 77 13.88 0.95 -5.29
CA PRO A 77 13.99 -0.38 -4.73
C PRO A 77 12.76 -1.22 -5.07
N VAL A 78 13.00 -2.54 -5.19
CA VAL A 78 11.93 -3.53 -5.32
C VAL A 78 11.13 -3.59 -4.01
N ASN A 79 9.80 -3.66 -4.11
CA ASN A 79 8.92 -3.82 -2.96
C ASN A 79 9.00 -5.25 -2.43
N SER A 80 9.88 -5.43 -1.44
CA SER A 80 10.14 -6.69 -0.77
C SER A 80 8.96 -7.22 0.03
N ALA A 81 8.19 -6.33 0.65
CA ALA A 81 7.01 -6.68 1.41
C ALA A 81 5.96 -7.40 0.56
N LEU A 82 5.77 -6.99 -0.71
CA LEU A 82 4.92 -7.72 -1.66
C LEU A 82 5.55 -9.05 -2.09
N LEU A 83 6.86 -9.09 -2.35
CA LEU A 83 7.56 -10.32 -2.73
C LEU A 83 7.54 -11.40 -1.65
N LEU A 84 7.43 -11.04 -0.37
CA LEU A 84 7.26 -11.98 0.73
C LEU A 84 5.90 -12.70 0.71
N LEU A 85 4.94 -12.21 -0.09
CA LEU A 85 3.59 -12.75 -0.23
C LEU A 85 3.39 -13.53 -1.53
N VAL A 86 4.32 -13.39 -2.47
CA VAL A 86 4.36 -14.19 -3.70
C VAL A 86 4.92 -15.58 -3.37
N PRO A 87 4.31 -16.67 -3.84
CA PRO A 87 4.86 -18.03 -3.68
C PRO A 87 6.29 -18.14 -4.24
N GLU A 88 7.17 -18.85 -3.53
CA GLU A 88 8.48 -19.20 -4.09
C GLU A 88 8.31 -20.38 -5.06
N GLU A 89 8.66 -20.20 -6.33
CA GLU A 89 8.81 -21.32 -7.25
C GLU A 89 10.11 -22.09 -6.92
N GLU A 90 10.00 -23.41 -6.72
CA GLU A 90 11.11 -24.29 -6.29
C GLU A 90 12.35 -24.23 -7.20
N SER A 91 12.17 -23.81 -8.45
CA SER A 91 13.17 -23.70 -9.52
C SER A 91 14.05 -22.45 -9.42
N HIS A 92 13.68 -21.45 -8.63
CA HIS A 92 14.39 -20.18 -8.51
C HIS A 92 14.91 -19.95 -7.08
N LYS A 93 15.81 -20.83 -6.61
CA LYS A 93 16.68 -20.58 -5.44
C LYS A 93 17.76 -19.51 -5.69
N GLY A 94 17.54 -18.62 -6.65
CA GLY A 94 18.37 -17.43 -6.83
C GLY A 94 17.99 -16.42 -5.76
N SER A 95 18.94 -16.05 -4.91
CA SER A 95 18.77 -14.92 -3.99
C SER A 95 18.40 -13.68 -4.80
N VAL A 96 17.16 -13.21 -4.70
CA VAL A 96 16.83 -11.87 -5.17
C VAL A 96 17.74 -10.94 -4.41
N GLU A 97 18.62 -10.22 -5.12
CA GLU A 97 19.37 -9.14 -4.50
C GLU A 97 18.37 -8.11 -4.00
N MET A 98 18.03 -8.23 -2.73
CA MET A 98 17.35 -7.24 -1.94
C MET A 98 18.28 -6.05 -1.75
N ARG A 99 18.55 -5.34 -2.85
CA ARG A 99 19.39 -4.16 -2.85
C ARG A 99 18.78 -3.14 -1.89
N GLY A 100 19.63 -2.62 -1.00
CA GLY A 100 19.29 -1.47 -0.18
C GLY A 100 19.10 -0.22 -1.03
N VAL A 101 19.00 0.93 -0.38
CA VAL A 101 18.87 2.21 -1.09
C VAL A 101 20.08 2.44 -2.01
N SER A 102 19.84 2.75 -3.28
CA SER A 102 20.90 3.09 -4.24
C SER A 102 21.65 4.35 -3.80
N GLN A 103 22.86 4.58 -4.32
CA GLN A 103 23.64 5.77 -3.97
C GLN A 103 22.88 7.07 -4.29
N LYS A 104 22.21 7.10 -5.44
CA LYS A 104 21.35 8.21 -5.87
C LYS A 104 20.03 8.28 -5.10
N GLY A 105 19.48 7.12 -4.70
CA GLY A 105 18.34 7.07 -3.79
C GLY A 105 18.61 7.76 -2.43
N LYS A 106 19.86 7.75 -1.95
CA LYS A 106 20.25 8.44 -0.70
C LYS A 106 20.20 9.97 -0.81
N GLU A 107 20.24 10.53 -2.01
CA GLU A 107 20.11 11.98 -2.24
C GLU A 107 18.72 12.50 -1.86
N ASN A 108 17.72 11.62 -1.83
CA ASN A 108 16.36 11.94 -1.38
C ASN A 108 16.22 11.99 0.15
N PHE A 109 17.29 11.73 0.89
CA PHE A 109 17.34 11.84 2.34
C PHE A 109 17.95 13.16 2.78
N HIS A 110 17.75 13.50 4.06
CA HIS A 110 18.28 14.74 4.62
C HIS A 110 19.83 14.76 4.53
N PRO A 111 20.44 15.75 3.85
CA PRO A 111 21.87 15.74 3.53
C PRO A 111 22.76 15.76 4.77
N GLY A 112 22.33 16.43 5.84
CA GLY A 112 23.07 16.50 7.10
C GLY A 112 23.08 15.22 7.94
N ASN A 113 22.35 14.16 7.56
CA ASN A 113 22.28 12.94 8.37
C ASN A 113 21.97 11.65 7.58
N ILE A 114 22.56 11.52 6.38
CA ILE A 114 22.29 10.40 5.45
C ILE A 114 22.48 9.04 6.12
N ALA A 115 23.56 8.85 6.90
CA ALA A 115 23.84 7.58 7.57
C ALA A 115 22.71 7.17 8.53
N GLN A 116 22.16 8.12 9.30
CA GLN A 116 21.02 7.85 10.17
C GLN A 116 19.74 7.61 9.35
N CYS A 117 19.52 8.37 8.28
CA CYS A 117 18.36 8.18 7.41
C CYS A 117 18.34 6.78 6.78
N VAL A 118 19.48 6.26 6.34
CA VAL A 118 19.58 4.89 5.81
C VAL A 118 19.26 3.85 6.89
N LYS A 119 19.79 4.01 8.11
CA LYS A 119 19.45 3.13 9.25
C LYS A 119 17.95 3.14 9.56
N LEU A 120 17.33 4.32 9.54
CA LEU A 120 15.89 4.46 9.77
C LEU A 120 15.08 3.84 8.63
N TYR A 121 15.49 4.03 7.38
CA TYR A 121 14.89 3.38 6.21
C TYR A 121 14.92 1.86 6.36
N ASP A 122 16.07 1.26 6.67
CA ASP A 122 16.21 -0.19 6.81
C ASP A 122 15.34 -0.72 7.94
N LYS A 123 15.28 0.01 9.06
CA LYS A 123 14.38 -0.31 10.17
C LYS A 123 12.93 -0.24 9.75
N SER A 124 12.49 0.83 9.09
CA SER A 124 11.11 0.99 8.62
C SER A 124 10.72 -0.08 7.59
N LYS A 125 11.61 -0.39 6.64
CA LYS A 125 11.43 -1.45 5.66
C LYS A 125 11.14 -2.79 6.34
N LYS A 126 11.97 -3.19 7.32
CA LYS A 126 11.78 -4.44 8.08
C LYS A 126 10.42 -4.51 8.79
N HIS A 127 9.99 -3.43 9.45
CA HIS A 127 8.68 -3.42 10.11
C HIS A 127 7.52 -3.55 9.10
N ILE A 128 7.63 -2.91 7.93
CA ILE A 128 6.61 -3.04 6.88
C ILE A 128 6.60 -4.47 6.32
N GLU A 129 7.76 -5.10 6.13
CA GLU A 129 7.87 -6.51 5.73
C GLU A 129 7.21 -7.45 6.74
N GLU A 130 7.46 -7.26 8.03
CA GLU A 130 6.83 -8.04 9.11
C GLU A 130 5.31 -7.89 9.10
N LEU A 131 4.82 -6.65 9.00
CA LEU A 131 3.38 -6.38 8.92
C LEU A 131 2.76 -6.99 7.67
N ALA A 132 3.45 -6.99 6.53
CA ALA A 132 2.95 -7.58 5.29
C ALA A 132 2.63 -9.07 5.45
N LEU A 133 3.36 -9.81 6.28
CA LEU A 133 3.11 -11.23 6.52
C LEU A 133 1.71 -11.52 7.11
N LEU A 134 1.05 -10.52 7.68
CA LEU A 134 -0.35 -10.60 8.15
C LEU A 134 -1.37 -10.67 6.99
N LEU A 135 -0.94 -10.39 5.76
CA LEU A 135 -1.74 -10.51 4.54
C LEU A 135 -1.52 -11.83 3.79
N ARG A 136 -0.78 -12.80 4.35
CA ARG A 136 -0.53 -14.08 3.68
C ARG A 136 -1.86 -14.80 3.40
N PRO A 137 -2.15 -15.19 2.14
CA PRO A 137 -3.41 -15.83 1.77
C PRO A 137 -3.73 -17.12 2.55
N ASN A 138 -2.69 -17.87 2.95
CA ASN A 138 -2.84 -19.19 3.57
C ASN A 138 -2.98 -19.15 5.10
N LYS A 139 -2.76 -18.00 5.74
CA LYS A 139 -3.12 -17.80 7.14
C LYS A 139 -4.51 -17.19 7.12
N GLY A 140 -5.54 -17.96 7.49
CA GLY A 140 -6.93 -17.50 7.47
C GLY A 140 -7.03 -16.06 7.95
N ASN A 141 -7.54 -15.17 7.10
CA ASN A 141 -7.41 -13.72 7.24
C ASN A 141 -7.80 -13.23 8.65
N GLU A 142 -6.81 -13.07 9.53
CA GLU A 142 -7.00 -12.61 10.92
C GLU A 142 -7.43 -11.14 10.97
N LEU A 143 -7.09 -10.38 9.93
CA LEU A 143 -7.39 -8.97 9.81
C LEU A 143 -8.74 -8.74 9.11
N SER A 144 -9.52 -7.78 9.61
CA SER A 144 -10.72 -7.30 8.93
C SER A 144 -10.39 -6.71 7.55
N ARG A 145 -11.34 -6.72 6.59
CA ARG A 145 -11.14 -6.08 5.27
C ARG A 145 -10.70 -4.60 5.37
N PRO A 146 -11.29 -3.76 6.24
CA PRO A 146 -10.77 -2.40 6.47
C PRO A 146 -9.31 -2.35 6.91
N MET A 147 -8.88 -3.26 7.77
CA MET A 147 -7.50 -3.34 8.23
C MET A 147 -6.56 -3.77 7.10
N GLN A 148 -6.93 -4.82 6.35
CA GLN A 148 -6.16 -5.29 5.20
C GLN A 148 -5.96 -4.17 4.16
N ARG A 149 -7.02 -3.44 3.80
CA ARG A 149 -6.94 -2.33 2.85
C ARG A 149 -5.96 -1.23 3.30
N LYS A 150 -5.97 -0.89 4.59
CA LYS A 150 -5.05 0.11 5.16
C LYS A 150 -3.61 -0.40 5.20
N LEU A 151 -3.43 -1.70 5.45
CA LEU A 151 -2.12 -2.33 5.44
C LEU A 151 -1.52 -2.39 4.03
N VAL A 152 -2.32 -2.76 3.02
CA VAL A 152 -1.91 -2.68 1.60
C VAL A 152 -1.48 -1.25 1.23
N ALA A 153 -2.21 -0.23 1.70
CA ALA A 153 -1.83 1.16 1.45
C ALA A 153 -0.46 1.52 2.07
N LEU A 154 -0.13 1.00 3.26
CA LEU A 154 1.19 1.19 3.87
C LEU A 154 2.28 0.47 3.08
N ILE A 155 2.04 -0.79 2.69
CA ILE A 155 3.01 -1.64 1.98
C ILE A 155 3.41 -1.04 0.62
N ASN A 156 2.49 -0.34 -0.05
CA ASN A 156 2.76 0.31 -1.34
C ASN A 156 3.45 1.68 -1.23
N CYS A 157 3.89 2.10 -0.04
CA CYS A 157 4.60 3.37 0.12
C CYS A 157 6.08 3.25 -0.26
N GLN A 158 6.55 4.08 -1.20
CA GLN A 158 7.96 4.13 -1.62
C GLN A 158 8.80 5.00 -0.67
N LEU A 159 9.42 4.40 0.34
CA LEU A 159 10.12 5.12 1.43
C LEU A 159 11.38 5.89 1.00
N VAL A 160 11.95 5.58 -0.17
CA VAL A 160 13.08 6.34 -0.72
C VAL A 160 12.64 7.75 -1.11
N GLU A 161 11.39 7.91 -1.56
CA GLU A 161 10.84 9.18 -2.00
C GLU A 161 10.16 9.93 -0.84
N GLU A 162 10.27 11.27 -0.84
CA GLU A 162 9.66 12.10 0.21
C GLU A 162 8.13 11.95 0.26
N GLU A 163 7.47 11.97 -0.91
CA GLU A 163 6.03 11.77 -1.00
C GLU A 163 5.59 10.38 -0.51
N GLY A 164 6.40 9.36 -0.77
CA GLY A 164 6.16 8.02 -0.25
C GLY A 164 6.29 7.95 1.28
N ARG A 165 7.26 8.66 1.88
CA ARG A 165 7.36 8.79 3.36
C ARG A 165 6.16 9.52 3.97
N LYS A 166 5.70 10.62 3.35
CA LYS A 166 4.49 11.34 3.80
C LYS A 166 3.26 10.43 3.74
N ARG A 167 3.10 9.65 2.67
CA ARG A 167 2.04 8.64 2.55
C ARG A 167 2.16 7.56 3.62
N ALA A 168 3.35 7.04 3.89
CA ALA A 168 3.59 6.02 4.90
C ALA A 168 3.17 6.50 6.30
N LEU A 169 3.49 7.75 6.68
CA LEU A 169 3.05 8.34 7.94
C LEU A 169 1.51 8.40 8.04
N ARG A 170 0.83 8.84 6.98
CA ARG A 170 -0.65 8.87 6.93
C ARG A 170 -1.24 7.46 7.02
N ALA A 171 -0.68 6.50 6.30
CA ALA A 171 -1.12 5.10 6.32
C ALA A 171 -0.90 4.45 7.69
N GLY A 172 0.25 4.69 8.33
CA GLY A 172 0.57 4.21 9.67
C GLY A 172 -0.40 4.77 10.72
N ARG A 173 -0.69 6.08 10.68
CA ARG A 173 -1.73 6.67 11.54
C ARG A 173 -3.10 6.03 11.31
N ALA A 174 -3.49 5.89 10.04
CA ALA A 174 -4.78 5.32 9.67
C ALA A 174 -4.94 3.85 10.09
N LEU A 175 -3.84 3.09 10.13
CA LEU A 175 -3.77 1.74 10.70
C LEU A 175 -3.98 1.78 12.22
N GLY A 176 -3.22 2.62 12.93
CA GLY A 176 -3.34 2.75 14.39
C GLY A 176 -4.76 3.14 14.86
N GLU A 177 -5.37 4.13 14.21
CA GLU A 177 -6.75 4.53 14.48
C GLU A 177 -7.75 3.39 14.25
N ARG A 178 -7.52 2.59 13.20
CA ARG A 178 -8.37 1.45 12.90
C ARG A 178 -8.19 0.34 13.93
N SER A 179 -6.96 0.07 14.35
CA SER A 179 -6.67 -0.94 15.37
C SER A 179 -7.34 -0.58 16.70
N ALA A 180 -7.26 0.69 17.12
CA ALA A 180 -7.95 1.17 18.31
C ALA A 180 -9.47 0.98 18.21
N THR A 181 -10.07 1.32 17.06
CA THR A 181 -11.49 1.10 16.82
C THR A 181 -11.87 -0.39 16.90
N GLU A 182 -11.08 -1.28 16.32
CA GLU A 182 -11.36 -2.71 16.36
C GLU A 182 -11.26 -3.30 17.76
N LEU A 183 -10.30 -2.84 18.56
CA LEU A 183 -10.19 -3.21 19.98
C LEU A 183 -11.37 -2.70 20.80
N ILE A 184 -11.85 -1.48 20.54
CA ILE A 184 -13.06 -0.95 21.20
C ILE A 184 -14.27 -1.81 20.86
N LEU A 185 -14.46 -2.11 19.56
CA LEU A 185 -15.58 -2.93 19.09
C LEU A 185 -15.56 -4.34 19.68
N LEU A 186 -14.38 -4.93 19.90
CA LEU A 186 -14.23 -6.24 20.52
C LEU A 186 -14.77 -6.29 21.96
N HIS A 187 -14.64 -5.19 22.71
CA HIS A 187 -15.10 -5.09 24.10
C HIS A 187 -16.51 -4.51 24.21
N GLN A 188 -17.07 -4.00 23.12
CA GLN A 188 -18.39 -3.40 23.10
C GLN A 188 -19.46 -4.49 22.97
N ASN A 189 -20.42 -4.52 23.91
CA ASN A 189 -21.55 -5.43 23.79
C ASN A 189 -22.64 -4.82 22.88
N PRO A 190 -22.94 -5.44 21.71
CA PRO A 190 -23.91 -4.90 20.78
C PRO A 190 -25.34 -4.90 21.33
N THR A 191 -25.69 -5.80 22.27
CA THR A 191 -27.06 -5.89 22.80
C THR A 191 -27.40 -4.75 23.74
N THR A 192 -26.41 -4.20 24.45
CA THR A 192 -26.60 -3.11 25.42
C THR A 192 -26.17 -1.74 24.88
N LEU A 193 -25.73 -1.67 23.62
CA LEU A 193 -25.19 -0.44 23.03
C LEU A 193 -26.21 0.71 23.07
N SER A 194 -27.42 0.49 22.55
CA SER A 194 -28.48 1.51 22.54
C SER A 194 -28.87 1.93 23.95
N ALA A 195 -28.96 0.99 24.89
CA ALA A 195 -29.29 1.29 26.28
C ALA A 195 -28.20 2.16 26.94
N SER A 196 -26.93 1.83 26.70
CA SER A 196 -25.77 2.58 27.20
C SER A 196 -25.71 3.99 26.61
N LEU A 197 -25.98 4.12 25.30
CA LEU A 197 -26.08 5.42 24.62
C LEU A 197 -27.14 6.30 25.27
N TRP A 198 -28.37 5.80 25.41
CA TRP A 198 -29.47 6.58 25.97
C TRP A 198 -29.28 6.91 27.46
N ALA A 199 -28.66 6.00 28.22
CA ALA A 199 -28.25 6.31 29.59
C ALA A 199 -27.26 7.48 29.63
N ALA A 200 -26.25 7.50 28.75
CA ALA A 200 -25.26 8.57 28.68
C ALA A 200 -25.84 9.92 28.22
N VAL A 201 -26.84 9.92 27.33
CA VAL A 201 -27.58 11.12 26.91
C VAL A 201 -28.39 11.70 28.07
N ARG A 202 -29.17 10.87 28.77
CA ARG A 202 -29.96 11.30 29.93
C ARG A 202 -29.11 11.79 31.09
N ALA A 203 -27.94 11.17 31.32
CA ALA A 203 -27.00 11.61 32.35
C ALA A 203 -26.44 13.03 32.11
N ARG A 204 -26.59 13.57 30.90
CA ARG A 204 -26.21 14.96 30.53
C ARG A 204 -27.40 15.92 30.51
N GLY A 205 -28.57 15.50 31.03
CA GLY A 205 -29.79 16.31 31.00
C GLY A 205 -30.43 16.43 29.62
N CYS A 206 -30.01 15.60 28.66
CA CYS A 206 -30.58 15.57 27.31
C CYS A 206 -31.54 14.39 27.14
N GLN A 207 -32.40 14.44 26.11
CA GLN A 207 -33.32 13.35 25.77
C GLN A 207 -33.49 13.23 24.25
N PHE A 208 -33.67 12.00 23.77
CA PHE A 208 -34.07 11.68 22.40
C PHE A 208 -35.45 11.04 22.44
N LEU A 209 -36.42 11.64 21.74
CA LEU A 209 -37.83 11.21 21.76
C LEU A 209 -38.17 10.21 20.64
N GLY A 210 -37.20 9.84 19.81
CA GLY A 210 -37.40 9.04 18.61
C GLY A 210 -37.34 9.89 17.34
N PRO A 211 -37.04 9.29 16.17
CA PRO A 211 -36.81 10.05 14.93
C PRO A 211 -37.95 10.99 14.56
N ALA A 212 -39.20 10.52 14.61
CA ALA A 212 -40.38 11.30 14.18
C ALA A 212 -40.72 12.48 15.10
N MET A 213 -40.29 12.45 16.37
CA MET A 213 -40.54 13.54 17.32
C MET A 213 -39.38 14.54 17.40
N GLN A 214 -38.27 14.27 16.69
CA GLN A 214 -37.06 15.08 16.74
C GLN A 214 -36.84 15.91 15.47
N GLU A 215 -37.48 15.55 14.35
CA GLU A 215 -37.59 16.38 13.13
C GLU A 215 -38.41 17.66 13.38
#